data_AF-A0A9W5TWK7-F1
#
_entry.id   AF-A0A9W5TWK7-F1
#
_cell.length_a   1.000
_cell.length_b   1.000
_cell.length_c   1.000
_cell.angle_alpha   90.00
_cell.angle_beta   90.00
_cell.angle_gamma   90.00
#
_symmetry.space_group_name_H-M   'P 1'
#
loop_
_entity.id
_entity.type
_entity.pdbx_description
1 polymer ?
#
loop_
_entity_poly.entity_id
_entity_poly.type
_entity_poly.pdbx_seq_one_letter_code
_entity_poly.pdbx_strand_id
1 'polypeptide(L)'
;MLTEKQLNDIKKLQHECEADEQFQLKLNWEMLQNRSSNENLDFFHYINNELVGFLGLYGFGTKIEVCGMVKPEYRRQGIFTKLFHDALDVISEGDYKTILLNSPANSVSGREFVMNQFCIYAMTEHQMQYDEKQSGDFKMTDKGLVLRNAGPEDFAEEVRLDISCFGFEEEEAKLYNERIKKDKDQEFYIIDLDGIVIGKIRVAHHNDEAWIFGYCIAPEHQGKGYGKQILLKVIKQEREKGYPLFLEVETKNDHALKLYETCGFRSYQSQDYYTLAR
;
A
#
# COMPACT_ATOMS: atom_id res chain seq x y z
N MET A 1 -2.98 1.79 20.76
CA MET A 1 -2.31 0.49 20.57
C MET A 1 -3.36 -0.56 20.76
N LEU A 2 -3.53 -1.42 19.77
CA LEU A 2 -4.48 -2.52 19.82
C LEU A 2 -3.94 -3.63 20.72
N THR A 3 -4.83 -4.25 21.49
CA THR A 3 -4.49 -5.44 22.28
C THR A 3 -4.29 -6.65 21.39
N GLU A 4 -3.54 -7.65 21.85
CA GLU A 4 -3.38 -8.94 21.16
C GLU A 4 -4.75 -9.60 20.87
N LYS A 5 -5.69 -9.49 21.82
CA LYS A 5 -7.08 -9.95 21.62
C LYS A 5 -7.73 -9.24 20.42
N GLN A 6 -7.65 -7.92 20.33
CA GLN A 6 -8.25 -7.16 19.22
C GLN A 6 -7.61 -7.53 17.88
N LEU A 7 -6.29 -7.67 17.81
CA LEU A 7 -5.60 -8.09 16.59
C LEU A 7 -6.06 -9.48 16.14
N ASN A 8 -6.20 -10.43 17.09
CA ASN A 8 -6.71 -11.76 16.80
C ASN A 8 -8.19 -11.74 16.37
N ASP A 9 -9.02 -10.90 16.99
CA ASP A 9 -10.43 -10.74 16.61
C ASP A 9 -10.57 -10.15 15.20
N ILE A 10 -9.77 -9.14 14.84
CA ILE A 10 -9.73 -8.58 13.48
C ILE A 10 -9.30 -9.67 12.49
N LYS A 11 -8.26 -10.45 12.80
CA LYS A 11 -7.76 -11.51 11.91
C LYS A 11 -8.80 -12.58 11.67
N LYS A 12 -9.49 -13.00 12.75
CA LYS A 12 -10.60 -13.96 12.66
C LYS A 12 -11.72 -13.40 11.79
N LEU A 13 -12.16 -12.16 12.03
CA LEU A 13 -13.24 -11.55 11.26
C LEU A 13 -12.87 -11.38 9.78
N GLN A 14 -11.62 -11.02 9.46
CA GLN A 14 -11.13 -10.94 8.09
C GLN A 14 -11.25 -12.29 7.38
N HIS A 15 -10.74 -13.35 8.01
CA HIS A 15 -10.83 -14.71 7.47
C HIS A 15 -12.29 -15.14 7.22
N GLU A 16 -13.20 -14.85 8.16
CA GLU A 16 -14.63 -15.14 7.99
C GLU A 16 -15.28 -14.32 6.87
N CYS A 17 -14.85 -13.07 6.66
CA CYS A 17 -15.35 -12.24 5.58
C CYS A 17 -14.85 -12.66 4.19
N GLU A 18 -13.70 -13.33 4.12
CA GLU A 18 -13.03 -13.72 2.87
C GLU A 18 -13.25 -15.21 2.51
N ALA A 19 -13.71 -16.05 3.44
CA ALA A 19 -13.75 -17.51 3.29
C ALA A 19 -14.49 -18.01 2.03
N ASP A 20 -15.58 -17.35 1.64
CA ASP A 20 -16.41 -17.70 0.48
C ASP A 20 -16.35 -16.64 -0.63
N GLU A 21 -15.36 -15.74 -0.57
CA GLU A 21 -15.24 -14.60 -1.48
C GLU A 21 -13.97 -14.72 -2.34
N GLN A 22 -13.99 -14.17 -3.55
CA GLN A 22 -12.83 -14.11 -4.45
C GLN A 22 -12.09 -12.77 -4.34
N PHE A 23 -11.89 -12.30 -3.12
CA PHE A 23 -11.15 -11.07 -2.81
C PHE A 23 -10.43 -11.15 -1.47
N GLN A 24 -9.45 -10.26 -1.23
CA GLN A 24 -8.92 -9.99 0.12
C GLN A 24 -9.07 -8.51 0.45
N LEU A 25 -9.31 -8.22 1.71
CA LEU A 25 -9.37 -6.89 2.31
C LEU A 25 -7.95 -6.36 2.56
N LYS A 26 -7.76 -5.05 2.34
CA LYS A 26 -6.50 -4.36 2.59
C LYS A 26 -6.53 -3.61 3.92
N LEU A 27 -6.34 -4.34 5.02
CA LEU A 27 -6.36 -3.78 6.39
C LEU A 27 -5.02 -3.19 6.87
N ASN A 28 -4.03 -3.02 6.00
CA ASN A 28 -2.69 -2.46 6.32
C ASN A 28 -2.16 -2.95 7.68
N TRP A 29 -1.96 -4.28 7.81
CA TRP A 29 -1.68 -4.95 9.09
C TRP A 29 -0.49 -4.37 9.87
N GLU A 30 0.56 -3.91 9.17
CA GLU A 30 1.71 -3.23 9.78
C GLU A 30 1.26 -2.02 10.62
N MET A 31 0.33 -1.21 10.10
CA MET A 31 -0.18 -0.04 10.81
C MET A 31 -1.02 -0.44 12.03
N LEU A 32 -1.84 -1.50 11.91
CA LEU A 32 -2.64 -2.02 13.01
C LEU A 32 -1.77 -2.52 14.17
N GLN A 33 -0.67 -3.20 13.84
CA GLN A 33 0.28 -3.74 14.83
C GLN A 33 1.12 -2.66 15.51
N ASN A 34 1.39 -1.54 14.82
CA ASN A 34 2.24 -0.47 15.31
C ASN A 34 1.47 0.79 15.77
N ARG A 35 0.15 0.72 15.96
CA ARG A 35 -0.69 1.83 16.44
C ARG A 35 -0.16 2.48 17.72
N SER A 36 -0.06 3.80 17.74
CA SER A 36 0.21 4.55 18.96
C SER A 36 -0.97 4.44 19.95
N SER A 37 -0.73 4.61 21.27
CA SER A 37 -1.79 4.50 22.30
C SER A 37 -2.88 5.56 22.20
N ASN A 38 -2.60 6.67 21.52
CA ASN A 38 -3.44 7.87 21.55
C ASN A 38 -4.26 8.07 20.27
N GLU A 39 -4.15 7.17 19.29
CA GLU A 39 -4.89 7.22 18.03
C GLU A 39 -6.21 6.45 18.16
N ASN A 40 -7.34 7.15 18.02
CA ASN A 40 -8.67 6.55 17.94
C ASN A 40 -9.06 6.25 16.47
N LEU A 41 -8.26 5.41 15.82
CA LEU A 41 -8.34 5.15 14.37
C LEU A 41 -8.94 3.78 14.02
N ASP A 42 -9.43 3.04 15.01
CA ASP A 42 -9.90 1.66 14.85
C ASP A 42 -11.25 1.49 15.56
N PHE A 43 -12.29 1.12 14.81
CA PHE A 43 -13.68 1.07 15.27
C PHE A 43 -14.20 -0.36 15.25
N PHE A 44 -14.85 -0.76 16.35
CA PHE A 44 -15.25 -2.15 16.59
C PHE A 44 -16.74 -2.26 16.89
N HIS A 45 -17.38 -3.30 16.38
CA HIS A 45 -18.74 -3.68 16.74
C HIS A 45 -18.78 -5.13 17.24
N TYR A 46 -19.03 -5.31 18.52
CA TYR A 46 -19.12 -6.63 19.16
C TYR A 46 -20.57 -7.02 19.44
N ILE A 47 -20.92 -8.27 19.16
CA ILE A 47 -22.19 -8.90 19.58
C ILE A 47 -21.83 -10.17 20.35
N ASN A 48 -22.34 -10.32 21.58
CA ASN A 48 -22.06 -11.48 22.45
C ASN A 48 -20.55 -11.80 22.58
N ASN A 49 -19.72 -10.76 22.72
CA ASN A 49 -18.25 -10.86 22.82
C ASN A 49 -17.53 -11.36 21.55
N GLU A 50 -18.23 -11.46 20.41
CA GLU A 50 -17.66 -11.73 19.09
C GLU A 50 -17.58 -10.43 18.27
N LEU A 51 -16.44 -10.17 17.63
CA LEU A 51 -16.30 -9.03 16.71
C LEU A 51 -17.04 -9.35 15.41
N VAL A 52 -18.08 -8.57 15.10
CA VAL A 52 -18.90 -8.77 13.90
C VAL A 52 -18.75 -7.64 12.88
N GLY A 53 -18.14 -6.53 13.27
CA GLY A 53 -17.84 -5.41 12.37
C GLY A 53 -16.58 -4.67 12.79
N PHE A 54 -15.77 -4.27 11.82
CA PHE A 54 -14.53 -3.54 12.03
C PHE A 54 -14.34 -2.48 10.95
N LEU A 55 -13.79 -1.33 11.32
CA LEU A 55 -13.33 -0.29 10.39
C LEU A 55 -12.01 0.27 10.90
N GLY A 56 -11.00 0.32 10.03
CA GLY A 56 -9.70 0.93 10.29
C GLY A 56 -9.49 2.18 9.43
N LEU A 57 -8.82 3.16 10.02
CA LEU A 57 -8.39 4.39 9.37
C LEU A 57 -6.87 4.44 9.19
N TYR A 58 -6.39 4.60 7.96
CA TYR A 58 -4.97 4.54 7.62
C TYR A 58 -4.51 5.88 7.03
N GLY A 59 -3.78 6.66 7.84
CA GLY A 59 -3.29 7.97 7.44
C GLY A 59 -1.98 7.92 6.64
N PHE A 60 -1.93 8.67 5.54
CA PHE A 60 -0.76 8.87 4.68
C PHE A 60 -0.62 10.37 4.36
N GLY A 61 0.15 11.10 5.18
CA GLY A 61 0.25 12.56 5.06
C GLY A 61 -1.11 13.22 5.25
N THR A 62 -1.59 13.95 4.24
CA THR A 62 -2.91 14.61 4.28
C THR A 62 -4.05 13.73 3.76
N LYS A 63 -3.78 12.46 3.43
CA LYS A 63 -4.76 11.49 2.96
C LYS A 63 -5.09 10.51 4.08
N ILE A 64 -6.32 10.04 4.12
CA ILE A 64 -6.74 8.94 4.99
C ILE A 64 -7.52 7.91 4.19
N GLU A 65 -7.18 6.65 4.38
CA GLU A 65 -7.89 5.53 3.79
C GLU A 65 -8.79 4.86 4.82
N VAL A 66 -10.00 4.53 4.40
CA VAL A 66 -11.00 3.81 5.17
C VAL A 66 -11.11 2.41 4.56
N CYS A 67 -10.85 1.39 5.37
CA CYS A 67 -11.13 0.00 5.00
C CYS A 67 -11.83 -0.70 6.17
N GLY A 68 -12.71 -1.65 5.86
CA GLY A 68 -13.38 -2.39 6.91
C GLY A 68 -14.34 -3.43 6.37
N MET A 69 -15.00 -4.10 7.31
CA MET A 69 -15.73 -5.33 7.05
C MET A 69 -16.85 -5.55 8.06
N VAL A 70 -17.86 -6.31 7.63
CA VAL A 70 -18.92 -6.85 8.48
C VAL A 70 -19.09 -8.32 8.17
N LYS A 71 -19.13 -9.11 9.24
CA LYS A 71 -19.33 -10.56 9.20
C LYS A 71 -20.55 -10.92 8.35
N PRO A 72 -20.48 -11.89 7.41
CA PRO A 72 -21.53 -12.15 6.42
C PRO A 72 -22.96 -12.20 6.97
N GLU A 73 -23.19 -12.90 8.07
CA GLU A 73 -24.52 -13.08 8.68
C GLU A 73 -25.09 -11.80 9.30
N TYR A 74 -24.23 -10.80 9.54
CA TYR A 74 -24.57 -9.53 10.16
C TYR A 74 -24.61 -8.37 9.15
N ARG A 75 -24.35 -8.63 7.86
CA ARG A 75 -24.45 -7.62 6.79
C ARG A 75 -25.88 -7.10 6.65
N ARG A 76 -26.03 -5.91 6.08
CA ARG A 76 -27.33 -5.21 5.84
C ARG A 76 -28.14 -4.87 7.10
N GLN A 77 -27.51 -4.85 8.27
CA GLN A 77 -28.13 -4.44 9.54
C GLN A 77 -27.69 -3.03 10.00
N GLY A 78 -27.08 -2.23 9.11
CA GLY A 78 -26.60 -0.87 9.42
C GLY A 78 -25.29 -0.79 10.24
N ILE A 79 -24.67 -1.92 10.56
CA ILE A 79 -23.43 -1.98 11.37
C ILE A 79 -22.31 -1.15 10.75
N PHE A 80 -21.99 -1.38 9.47
CA PHE A 80 -20.90 -0.65 8.81
C PHE A 80 -21.20 0.84 8.68
N THR A 81 -22.45 1.20 8.40
CA THR A 81 -22.89 2.61 8.34
C THR A 81 -22.63 3.33 9.66
N LYS A 82 -22.94 2.68 10.80
CA LYS A 82 -22.64 3.23 12.12
C LYS A 82 -21.13 3.42 12.31
N LEU A 83 -20.33 2.38 12.06
CA LEU A 83 -18.87 2.46 12.17
C LEU A 83 -18.28 3.57 11.29
N PHE A 84 -18.80 3.72 10.08
CA PHE A 84 -18.35 4.74 9.14
C PHE A 84 -18.70 6.16 9.62
N HIS A 85 -19.90 6.38 10.16
CA HIS A 85 -20.24 7.69 10.76
C HIS A 85 -19.34 8.03 11.95
N ASP A 86 -19.12 7.08 12.86
CA ASP A 86 -18.22 7.27 14.00
C ASP A 86 -16.78 7.61 13.52
N ALA A 87 -16.36 7.01 12.40
CA ALA A 87 -15.07 7.29 11.78
C ALA A 87 -15.00 8.67 11.11
N LEU A 88 -16.09 9.15 10.50
CA LEU A 88 -16.15 10.48 9.89
C LEU A 88 -15.99 11.59 10.94
N ASP A 89 -16.52 11.40 12.15
CA ASP A 89 -16.34 12.36 13.25
C ASP A 89 -14.83 12.52 13.55
N VAL A 90 -14.10 11.42 13.71
CA VAL A 90 -12.64 11.45 13.95
C VAL A 90 -11.87 12.03 12.76
N ILE A 91 -12.26 11.68 11.52
CA ILE A 91 -11.62 12.24 10.32
C ILE A 91 -11.80 13.76 10.26
N SER A 92 -12.96 14.28 10.67
CA SER A 92 -13.29 15.70 10.64
C SER A 92 -12.49 16.53 11.65
N GLU A 93 -12.02 15.91 12.74
CA GLU A 93 -11.15 16.52 13.74
C GLU A 93 -9.67 16.56 13.31
N GLY A 94 -9.29 15.80 12.27
CA GLY A 94 -7.93 15.74 11.74
C GLY A 94 -7.67 16.60 10.50
N ASP A 95 -6.40 16.81 10.17
CA ASP A 95 -5.95 17.61 9.02
C ASP A 95 -5.96 16.84 7.68
N TYR A 96 -6.93 15.94 7.50
CA TYR A 96 -7.05 15.14 6.27
C TYR A 96 -7.77 15.94 5.18
N LYS A 97 -7.09 16.14 4.05
CA LYS A 97 -7.61 16.78 2.83
C LYS A 97 -8.35 15.81 1.93
N THR A 98 -7.91 14.54 1.91
CA THR A 98 -8.49 13.50 1.05
C THR A 98 -8.92 12.30 1.89
N ILE A 99 -10.14 11.81 1.67
CA ILE A 99 -10.67 10.59 2.28
C ILE A 99 -10.91 9.59 1.17
N LEU A 100 -10.24 8.45 1.22
CA LEU A 100 -10.38 7.36 0.27
C LEU A 100 -11.07 6.18 0.95
N LEU A 101 -12.17 5.69 0.36
CA LEU A 101 -12.74 4.41 0.72
C LEU A 101 -12.08 3.35 -0.15
N ASN A 102 -11.37 2.42 0.50
CA ASN A 102 -10.76 1.28 -0.15
C ASN A 102 -11.74 0.10 -0.11
N SER A 103 -11.94 -0.55 -1.26
CA SER A 103 -12.76 -1.76 -1.35
C SER A 103 -12.16 -2.72 -2.37
N PRO A 104 -12.11 -4.04 -2.08
CA PRO A 104 -11.68 -5.00 -3.09
C PRO A 104 -12.60 -4.92 -4.31
N ALA A 105 -12.04 -4.87 -5.53
CA ALA A 105 -12.81 -4.59 -6.75
C ALA A 105 -13.95 -5.60 -7.01
N ASN A 106 -13.76 -6.84 -6.57
CA ASN A 106 -14.76 -7.92 -6.68
C ASN A 106 -15.79 -7.94 -5.53
N SER A 107 -15.64 -7.08 -4.52
CA SER A 107 -16.57 -7.05 -3.38
C SER A 107 -17.90 -6.39 -3.77
N VAL A 108 -18.93 -7.22 -3.97
CA VAL A 108 -20.29 -6.73 -4.26
C VAL A 108 -20.81 -5.87 -3.11
N SER A 109 -20.65 -6.33 -1.87
CA SER A 109 -21.14 -5.60 -0.69
C SER A 109 -20.38 -4.30 -0.44
N GLY A 110 -19.07 -4.28 -0.70
CA GLY A 110 -18.25 -3.07 -0.57
C GLY A 110 -18.64 -2.02 -1.61
N ARG A 111 -18.75 -2.44 -2.88
CA ARG A 111 -19.20 -1.57 -3.97
C ARG A 111 -20.60 -0.99 -3.72
N GLU A 112 -21.54 -1.82 -3.29
CA GLU A 112 -22.89 -1.34 -2.94
C GLU A 112 -22.89 -0.34 -1.79
N PHE A 113 -22.04 -0.54 -0.77
CA PHE A 113 -21.93 0.43 0.32
C PHE A 113 -21.43 1.78 -0.19
N VAL A 114 -20.35 1.77 -0.98
CA VAL A 114 -19.74 2.98 -1.54
C VAL A 114 -20.69 3.72 -2.49
N MET A 115 -21.45 3.00 -3.33
CA MET A 115 -22.45 3.60 -4.23
C MET A 115 -23.59 4.31 -3.49
N ASN A 116 -23.82 3.99 -2.22
CA ASN A 116 -24.79 4.67 -1.36
C ASN A 116 -24.17 5.83 -0.55
N GLN A 117 -22.88 6.14 -0.75
CA GLN A 117 -22.22 7.31 -0.20
C GLN A 117 -22.02 8.36 -1.29
N PHE A 118 -21.74 9.61 -0.90
CA PHE A 118 -21.31 10.66 -1.82
C PHE A 118 -19.83 10.46 -2.20
N CYS A 119 -19.56 9.39 -2.95
CA CYS A 119 -18.20 9.02 -3.37
C CYS A 119 -18.03 9.14 -4.89
N ILE A 120 -16.81 9.49 -5.30
CA ILE A 120 -16.38 9.51 -6.70
C ILE A 120 -15.29 8.46 -6.86
N TYR A 121 -15.42 7.58 -7.86
CA TYR A 121 -14.35 6.63 -8.19
C TYR A 121 -13.05 7.37 -8.53
N ALA A 122 -11.96 7.00 -7.87
CA ALA A 122 -10.66 7.62 -8.05
C ALA A 122 -9.78 6.75 -8.97
N MET A 123 -9.50 5.52 -8.52
CA MET A 123 -8.56 4.61 -9.21
C MET A 123 -8.77 3.16 -8.77
N THR A 124 -8.17 2.24 -9.54
CA THR A 124 -8.00 0.84 -9.15
C THR A 124 -6.51 0.54 -9.15
N GLU A 125 -6.04 -0.17 -8.14
CA GLU A 125 -4.68 -0.70 -8.07
C GLU A 125 -4.68 -2.22 -8.19
N HIS A 126 -3.76 -2.76 -8.98
CA HIS A 126 -3.45 -4.18 -8.98
C HIS A 126 -2.45 -4.50 -7.89
N GLN A 127 -2.73 -5.53 -7.11
CA GLN A 127 -1.71 -6.23 -6.33
C GLN A 127 -1.07 -7.29 -7.22
N MET A 128 0.25 -7.27 -7.29
CA MET A 128 1.01 -8.17 -8.15
C MET A 128 2.02 -8.98 -7.34
N GLN A 129 2.15 -10.26 -7.69
CA GLN A 129 3.11 -11.19 -7.11
C GLN A 129 4.12 -11.62 -8.18
N TYR A 130 5.39 -11.72 -7.81
CA TYR A 130 6.43 -12.25 -8.69
C TYR A 130 6.25 -13.76 -8.92
N ASP A 131 6.20 -14.19 -10.18
CA ASP A 131 6.15 -15.60 -10.60
C ASP A 131 7.51 -16.04 -11.19
N GLU A 132 8.25 -16.84 -10.42
CA GLU A 132 9.59 -17.32 -10.78
C GLU A 132 9.63 -18.10 -12.10
N LYS A 133 8.54 -18.77 -12.47
CA LYS A 133 8.47 -19.57 -13.71
C LYS A 133 8.62 -18.74 -14.97
N GLN A 134 8.53 -17.42 -14.86
CA GLN A 134 8.62 -16.49 -15.99
C GLN A 134 9.90 -15.66 -15.97
N SER A 135 10.92 -16.12 -15.23
CA SER A 135 12.23 -15.48 -15.21
C SER A 135 12.93 -15.57 -16.57
N GLY A 136 13.28 -14.40 -17.11
CA GLY A 136 14.26 -14.29 -18.20
C GLY A 136 15.67 -14.15 -17.62
N ASP A 137 16.69 -14.60 -18.36
CA ASP A 137 18.09 -14.41 -17.97
C ASP A 137 18.40 -12.91 -17.77
N PHE A 138 18.75 -12.54 -16.54
CA PHE A 138 19.11 -11.17 -16.19
C PHE A 138 20.63 -10.98 -16.18
N LYS A 139 21.10 -10.00 -16.93
CA LYS A 139 22.46 -9.45 -16.81
C LYS A 139 22.39 -7.94 -16.67
N MET A 140 23.01 -7.43 -15.62
CA MET A 140 23.26 -5.99 -15.49
C MET A 140 24.25 -5.60 -16.59
N THR A 141 23.86 -4.69 -17.48
CA THR A 141 24.68 -4.31 -18.64
C THR A 141 25.38 -2.99 -18.42
N ASP A 142 24.79 -2.09 -17.63
CA ASP A 142 25.33 -0.76 -17.36
C ASP A 142 26.29 -0.77 -16.16
N LYS A 143 27.59 -0.56 -16.43
CA LYS A 143 28.65 -0.58 -15.40
C LYS A 143 28.54 0.56 -14.39
N GLY A 144 27.94 1.68 -14.78
CA GLY A 144 27.73 2.86 -13.93
C GLY A 144 26.46 2.81 -13.08
N LEU A 145 25.56 1.86 -13.35
CA LEU A 145 24.28 1.75 -12.65
C LEU A 145 24.43 0.95 -11.35
N VAL A 146 24.28 1.64 -10.23
CA VAL A 146 24.45 1.09 -8.89
C VAL A 146 23.13 1.19 -8.10
N LEU A 147 22.84 0.13 -7.35
CA LEU A 147 21.82 0.13 -6.31
C LEU A 147 22.56 0.13 -4.98
N ARG A 148 22.38 1.16 -4.17
CA ARG A 148 23.01 1.32 -2.86
C ARG A 148 21.98 1.69 -1.79
N ASN A 149 22.29 1.41 -0.53
CA ASN A 149 21.46 1.86 0.59
C ASN A 149 21.40 3.40 0.62
N ALA A 150 20.24 3.94 0.94
CA ALA A 150 20.05 5.36 1.17
C ALA A 150 20.69 5.78 2.51
N GLY A 151 21.47 6.86 2.49
CA GLY A 151 22.00 7.53 3.67
C GLY A 151 21.21 8.81 4.01
N PRO A 152 21.47 9.44 5.17
CA PRO A 152 20.84 10.71 5.54
C PRO A 152 21.06 11.84 4.50
N GLU A 153 22.18 11.80 3.78
CA GLU A 153 22.52 12.73 2.70
C GLU A 153 21.59 12.66 1.49
N ASP A 154 20.90 11.52 1.30
CA ASP A 154 20.01 11.31 0.16
C ASP A 154 18.61 11.88 0.39
N PHE A 155 18.29 12.37 1.59
CA PHE A 155 16.93 12.80 1.93
C PHE A 155 16.37 13.88 0.99
N ALA A 156 17.23 14.82 0.57
CA ALA A 156 16.86 15.84 -0.41
C ALA A 156 16.51 15.24 -1.77
N GLU A 157 17.24 14.20 -2.20
CA GLU A 157 16.97 13.48 -3.44
C GLU A 157 15.73 12.59 -3.33
N GLU A 158 15.49 11.96 -2.19
CA GLU A 158 14.27 11.20 -1.93
C GLU A 158 13.02 12.09 -2.08
N VAL A 159 13.06 13.30 -1.50
CA VAL A 159 11.99 14.30 -1.61
C VAL A 159 11.86 14.80 -3.06
N ARG A 160 12.97 15.11 -3.74
CA ARG A 160 12.95 15.54 -5.15
C ARG A 160 12.32 14.48 -6.05
N LEU A 161 12.64 13.21 -5.82
CA LEU A 161 12.07 12.08 -6.57
C LEU A 161 10.57 11.91 -6.28
N ASP A 162 10.11 12.15 -5.06
CA ASP A 162 8.66 12.10 -4.78
C ASP A 162 7.87 13.19 -5.50
N ILE A 163 8.42 14.40 -5.53
CA ILE A 163 7.81 15.53 -6.25
C ILE A 163 7.77 15.22 -7.75
N SER A 164 8.90 14.82 -8.34
CA SER A 164 9.02 14.65 -9.79
C SER A 164 8.38 13.38 -10.35
N CYS A 165 8.36 12.29 -9.58
CA CYS A 165 7.85 11.00 -10.04
C CYS A 165 6.42 10.70 -9.56
N PHE A 166 6.01 11.23 -8.41
CA PHE A 166 4.72 10.91 -7.79
C PHE A 166 3.84 12.15 -7.56
N GLY A 167 4.32 13.35 -7.90
CA GLY A 167 3.53 14.59 -7.84
C GLY A 167 3.24 15.07 -6.42
N PHE A 168 4.06 14.68 -5.44
CA PHE A 168 3.92 15.15 -4.06
C PHE A 168 4.20 16.65 -3.96
N GLU A 169 3.52 17.33 -3.04
CA GLU A 169 3.99 18.63 -2.55
C GLU A 169 5.23 18.44 -1.66
N GLU A 170 6.13 19.43 -1.60
CA GLU A 170 7.41 19.29 -0.89
C GLU A 170 7.24 18.94 0.59
N GLU A 171 6.31 19.60 1.30
CA GLU A 171 6.04 19.31 2.71
C GLU A 171 5.44 17.92 2.90
N GLU A 172 4.54 17.49 2.00
CA GLU A 172 3.94 16.14 2.03
C GLU A 172 5.02 15.08 1.83
N ALA A 173 5.92 15.27 0.87
CA ALA A 173 7.05 14.37 0.63
C ALA A 173 7.97 14.26 1.85
N LYS A 174 8.30 15.38 2.50
CA LYS A 174 9.12 15.37 3.73
C LYS A 174 8.45 14.57 4.84
N LEU A 175 7.19 14.89 5.16
CA LEU A 175 6.43 14.22 6.21
C LEU A 175 6.26 12.72 5.92
N TYR A 176 6.01 12.36 4.66
CA TYR A 176 5.92 10.97 4.24
C TYR A 176 7.23 10.21 4.47
N ASN A 177 8.37 10.74 3.99
CA ASN A 177 9.67 10.09 4.18
C ASN A 177 10.07 10.00 5.66
N GLU A 178 9.83 11.03 6.45
CA GLU A 178 10.09 11.01 7.90
C GLU A 178 9.25 9.98 8.64
N ARG A 179 7.99 9.77 8.24
CA ARG A 179 7.12 8.74 8.81
C ARG A 179 7.65 7.36 8.49
N ILE A 180 7.84 7.06 7.20
CA ILE A 180 8.18 5.69 6.76
C ILE A 180 9.56 5.23 7.25
N LYS A 181 10.49 6.16 7.50
CA LYS A 181 11.81 5.83 8.07
C LYS A 181 11.74 5.46 9.56
N LYS A 182 10.61 5.66 10.24
CA LYS A 182 10.38 5.19 11.63
C LYS A 182 9.85 3.77 11.67
N ASP A 183 9.33 3.26 10.56
CA ASP A 183 8.84 1.90 10.46
C ASP A 183 10.02 0.91 10.49
N LYS A 184 9.79 -0.26 11.10
CA LYS A 184 10.80 -1.32 11.18
C LYS A 184 10.80 -2.14 9.90
N ASP A 185 11.88 -2.88 9.67
CA ASP A 185 11.97 -3.86 8.59
C ASP A 185 11.76 -3.23 7.19
N GLN A 186 12.26 -1.99 7.03
CA GLN A 186 12.27 -1.24 5.79
C GLN A 186 13.71 -1.08 5.28
N GLU A 187 13.94 -1.44 4.02
CA GLU A 187 15.17 -1.17 3.29
C GLU A 187 14.93 -0.06 2.27
N PHE A 188 15.74 1.00 2.34
CA PHE A 188 15.67 2.15 1.42
C PHE A 188 16.89 2.15 0.52
N TYR A 189 16.66 2.22 -0.79
CA TYR A 189 17.71 2.20 -1.78
C TYR A 189 17.66 3.39 -2.72
N ILE A 190 18.85 3.86 -3.10
CA ILE A 190 19.09 4.84 -4.14
C ILE A 190 19.62 4.15 -5.39
N ILE A 191 19.10 4.59 -6.53
CA ILE A 191 19.54 4.20 -7.86
C ILE A 191 20.48 5.30 -8.36
N ASP A 192 21.75 4.97 -8.43
CA ASP A 192 22.84 5.87 -8.80
C ASP A 192 23.35 5.51 -10.19
N LEU A 193 23.56 6.51 -11.05
CA LEU A 193 24.19 6.37 -12.35
C LEU A 193 25.39 7.30 -12.42
N ASP A 194 26.60 6.74 -12.36
CA ASP A 194 27.86 7.47 -12.44
C ASP A 194 27.96 8.64 -11.42
N GLY A 195 27.46 8.42 -10.19
CA GLY A 195 27.45 9.39 -9.10
C GLY A 195 26.26 10.35 -9.09
N ILE A 196 25.28 10.14 -9.98
CA ILE A 196 24.06 10.93 -10.06
C ILE A 196 22.89 10.09 -9.55
N VAL A 197 22.11 10.62 -8.60
CA VAL A 197 20.87 9.97 -8.13
C VAL A 197 19.79 10.09 -9.20
N ILE A 198 19.40 8.94 -9.78
CA ILE A 198 18.41 8.88 -10.85
C ILE A 198 17.11 8.17 -10.46
N GLY A 199 17.00 7.68 -9.22
CA GLY A 199 15.81 6.96 -8.78
C GLY A 199 15.95 6.40 -7.37
N LYS A 200 14.87 5.80 -6.88
CA LYS A 200 14.82 5.16 -5.57
C LYS A 200 13.89 3.95 -5.59
N ILE A 201 14.06 3.07 -4.61
CA ILE A 201 13.19 1.93 -4.36
C ILE A 201 13.20 1.60 -2.87
N ARG A 202 12.03 1.33 -2.30
CA ARG A 202 11.88 0.84 -0.93
C ARG A 202 11.41 -0.60 -0.96
N VAL A 203 11.97 -1.44 -0.09
CA VAL A 203 11.51 -2.81 0.14
C VAL A 203 11.12 -2.94 1.61
N ALA A 204 9.88 -3.30 1.89
CA ALA A 204 9.39 -3.59 3.24
C ALA A 204 9.32 -5.11 3.43
N HIS A 205 9.76 -5.60 4.59
CA HIS A 205 9.65 -7.01 4.96
C HIS A 205 8.62 -7.19 6.06
N HIS A 206 7.50 -7.85 5.74
CA HIS A 206 6.48 -8.15 6.74
C HIS A 206 5.79 -9.48 6.44
N ASN A 207 5.43 -10.23 7.49
CA ASN A 207 4.78 -11.54 7.37
C ASN A 207 5.53 -12.52 6.44
N ASP A 208 6.86 -12.51 6.48
CA ASP A 208 7.73 -13.31 5.59
C ASP A 208 7.55 -12.99 4.10
N GLU A 209 7.12 -11.77 3.76
CA GLU A 209 6.97 -11.26 2.39
C GLU A 209 7.79 -10.00 2.18
N ALA A 210 8.27 -9.77 0.95
CA ALA A 210 8.94 -8.54 0.54
C ALA A 210 8.03 -7.70 -0.37
N TRP A 211 7.73 -6.47 0.05
CA TRP A 211 6.86 -5.55 -0.68
C TRP A 211 7.64 -4.36 -1.23
N ILE A 212 7.55 -4.15 -2.54
CA ILE A 212 8.23 -3.05 -3.24
C ILE A 212 7.33 -1.81 -3.26
N PHE A 213 7.87 -0.69 -2.80
CA PHE A 213 7.19 0.60 -2.73
C PHE A 213 8.06 1.75 -3.23
N GLY A 214 7.43 2.88 -3.56
CA GLY A 214 8.12 4.14 -3.88
C GLY A 214 9.13 4.02 -5.02
N TYR A 215 8.94 3.03 -5.89
CA TYR A 215 9.90 2.70 -6.93
C TYR A 215 9.76 3.65 -8.12
N CYS A 216 10.82 4.40 -8.42
CA CYS A 216 10.83 5.29 -9.56
C CYS A 216 12.22 5.49 -10.17
N ILE A 217 12.21 5.93 -11.43
CA ILE A 217 13.34 6.52 -12.14
C ILE A 217 12.94 7.93 -12.53
N ALA A 218 13.79 8.91 -12.27
CA ALA A 218 13.58 10.31 -12.60
C ALA A 218 13.22 10.46 -14.10
N PRO A 219 12.25 11.30 -14.48
CA PRO A 219 11.71 11.38 -15.85
C PRO A 219 12.78 11.48 -16.95
N GLU A 220 13.84 12.26 -16.75
CA GLU A 220 14.96 12.47 -17.66
C GLU A 220 15.86 11.22 -17.88
N HIS A 221 15.71 10.20 -17.04
CA HIS A 221 16.41 8.91 -17.12
C HIS A 221 15.50 7.73 -17.51
N GLN A 222 14.20 7.97 -17.75
CA GLN A 222 13.26 6.92 -18.17
C GLN A 222 13.48 6.47 -19.63
N GLY A 223 12.87 5.34 -20.02
CA GLY A 223 12.98 4.79 -21.38
C GLY A 223 14.33 4.17 -21.75
N LYS A 224 15.32 4.21 -20.86
CA LYS A 224 16.70 3.72 -21.08
C LYS A 224 16.95 2.30 -20.55
N GLY A 225 15.94 1.66 -19.95
CA GLY A 225 16.05 0.30 -19.40
C GLY A 225 16.62 0.19 -17.98
N TYR A 226 16.99 1.31 -17.34
CA TYR A 226 17.50 1.31 -15.96
C TYR A 226 16.50 0.75 -14.96
N GLY A 227 15.22 1.08 -15.14
CA GLY A 227 14.17 0.56 -14.26
C GLY A 227 14.16 -0.97 -14.23
N LYS A 228 14.01 -1.60 -15.40
CA LYS A 228 14.04 -3.07 -15.54
C LYS A 228 15.27 -3.69 -14.91
N GLN A 229 16.43 -3.08 -15.12
CA GLN A 229 17.68 -3.58 -14.55
C GLN A 229 17.70 -3.56 -13.02
N ILE A 230 17.28 -2.45 -12.40
CA ILE A 230 17.21 -2.35 -10.94
C ILE A 230 16.19 -3.32 -10.36
N LEU A 231 15.00 -3.39 -10.96
CA LEU A 231 13.94 -4.24 -10.45
C LEU A 231 14.36 -5.72 -10.47
N LEU A 232 14.99 -6.19 -11.55
CA LEU A 232 15.51 -7.56 -11.63
C LEU A 232 16.63 -7.84 -10.61
N LYS A 233 17.47 -6.83 -10.30
CA LYS A 233 18.47 -6.94 -9.23
C LYS A 233 17.81 -7.10 -7.86
N VAL A 234 16.78 -6.30 -7.55
CA VAL A 234 16.03 -6.38 -6.28
C VAL A 234 15.31 -7.72 -6.16
N ILE A 235 14.62 -8.16 -7.20
CA ILE A 235 13.99 -9.49 -7.26
C ILE A 235 15.01 -10.57 -6.92
N LYS A 236 16.19 -10.54 -7.55
CA LYS A 236 17.24 -11.54 -7.27
C LYS A 236 17.68 -11.50 -5.81
N GLN A 237 17.96 -10.31 -5.25
CA GLN A 237 18.40 -10.16 -3.87
C GLN A 237 17.37 -10.71 -2.87
N GLU A 238 16.10 -10.36 -3.04
CA GLU A 238 15.04 -10.79 -2.13
C GLU A 238 14.73 -12.29 -2.24
N ARG A 239 14.85 -12.84 -3.45
CA ARG A 239 14.73 -14.29 -3.65
C ARG A 239 15.87 -15.07 -3.01
N GLU A 240 17.10 -14.56 -3.08
CA GLU A 240 18.25 -15.16 -2.39
C GLU A 240 18.09 -15.12 -0.86
N LYS A 241 17.36 -14.12 -0.34
CA LYS A 241 16.95 -14.06 1.07
C LYS A 241 15.76 -14.98 1.40
N GLY A 242 15.05 -15.51 0.40
CA GLY A 242 13.93 -16.44 0.55
C GLY A 242 12.55 -15.79 0.59
N TYR A 243 12.42 -14.50 0.25
CA TYR A 243 11.14 -13.80 0.30
C TYR A 243 10.35 -13.91 -1.01
N PRO A 244 9.04 -14.22 -0.95
CA PRO A 244 8.12 -13.92 -2.05
C PRO A 244 8.00 -12.39 -2.20
N LEU A 245 7.93 -11.93 -3.46
CA LEU A 245 7.88 -10.50 -3.77
C LEU A 245 6.52 -10.05 -4.24
N PHE A 246 6.10 -8.89 -3.75
CA PHE A 246 4.85 -8.24 -4.05
C PHE A 246 5.03 -6.75 -4.34
N LEU A 247 4.10 -6.18 -5.10
CA LEU A 247 4.00 -4.75 -5.33
C LEU A 247 2.57 -4.36 -5.68
N GLU A 248 2.29 -3.06 -5.67
CA GLU A 248 1.03 -2.49 -6.11
C GLU A 248 1.26 -1.50 -7.25
N VAL A 249 0.32 -1.45 -8.18
CA VAL A 249 0.38 -0.54 -9.32
C VAL A 249 -1.01 -0.07 -9.72
N GLU A 250 -1.18 1.23 -9.95
CA GLU A 250 -2.41 1.76 -10.52
C GLU A 250 -2.65 1.17 -11.91
N THR A 251 -3.86 0.69 -12.17
CA THR A 251 -4.26 0.05 -13.44
C THR A 251 -4.08 0.93 -14.68
N LYS A 252 -4.08 2.26 -14.52
CA LYS A 252 -3.86 3.22 -15.60
C LYS A 252 -2.39 3.55 -15.84
N ASN A 253 -1.48 3.04 -15.00
CA ASN A 253 -0.04 3.22 -15.17
C ASN A 253 0.54 2.13 -16.08
N ASP A 254 0.20 2.21 -17.37
CA ASP A 254 0.60 1.23 -18.40
C ASP A 254 2.11 1.01 -18.45
N HIS A 255 2.91 2.06 -18.20
CA HIS A 255 4.36 1.97 -18.21
C HIS A 255 4.88 1.09 -17.07
N ALA A 256 4.41 1.33 -15.84
CA ALA A 256 4.80 0.53 -14.67
C ALA A 256 4.25 -0.90 -14.77
N LEU A 257 2.99 -1.07 -15.18
CA LEU A 257 2.38 -2.38 -15.36
C LEU A 257 3.18 -3.24 -16.34
N LYS A 258 3.49 -2.70 -17.52
CA LYS A 258 4.30 -3.39 -18.52
C LYS A 258 5.70 -3.74 -18.00
N LEU A 259 6.32 -2.83 -17.24
CA LEU A 259 7.62 -3.09 -16.61
C LEU A 259 7.53 -4.27 -15.65
N TYR A 260 6.58 -4.27 -14.73
CA TYR A 260 6.39 -5.32 -13.74
C TYR A 260 6.07 -6.66 -14.40
N GLU A 261 5.18 -6.68 -15.38
CA GLU A 261 4.85 -7.89 -16.14
C GLU A 261 6.05 -8.46 -16.90
N THR A 262 6.87 -7.60 -17.50
CA THR A 262 8.10 -7.99 -18.20
C THR A 262 9.16 -8.52 -17.22
N CYS A 263 9.13 -8.07 -15.97
CA CYS A 263 9.98 -8.57 -14.91
C CYS A 263 9.43 -9.82 -14.22
N GLY A 264 8.25 -10.33 -14.62
CA GLY A 264 7.69 -11.59 -14.10
C GLY A 264 6.60 -11.43 -13.03
N PHE A 265 6.16 -10.21 -12.72
CA PHE A 265 5.02 -10.00 -11.81
C PHE A 265 3.69 -10.27 -12.51
N ARG A 266 2.71 -10.82 -11.78
CA ARG A 266 1.35 -11.06 -12.26
C ARG A 266 0.34 -10.53 -11.25
N SER A 267 -0.70 -9.86 -11.74
CA SER A 267 -1.80 -9.44 -10.88
C SER A 267 -2.54 -10.66 -10.33
N TYR A 268 -2.84 -10.65 -9.04
CA TYR A 268 -3.69 -11.65 -8.39
C TYR A 268 -4.94 -11.03 -7.75
N GLN A 269 -4.91 -9.74 -7.44
CA GLN A 269 -6.02 -8.99 -6.86
C GLN A 269 -6.05 -7.54 -7.31
N SER A 270 -7.18 -6.88 -7.05
CA SER A 270 -7.36 -5.45 -7.30
C SER A 270 -8.16 -4.78 -6.19
N GLN A 271 -7.78 -3.55 -5.87
CA GLN A 271 -8.42 -2.68 -4.90
C GLN A 271 -8.94 -1.44 -5.61
N ASP A 272 -10.22 -1.14 -5.44
CA ASP A 272 -10.83 0.11 -5.90
C ASP A 272 -10.76 1.15 -4.77
N TYR A 273 -10.45 2.39 -5.16
CA TYR A 273 -10.43 3.53 -4.28
C TYR A 273 -11.44 4.57 -4.74
N TYR A 274 -12.19 5.09 -3.79
CA TYR A 274 -13.23 6.08 -4.03
C TYR A 274 -13.01 7.27 -3.12
N THR A 275 -12.93 8.47 -3.69
CA THR A 275 -12.82 9.70 -2.91
C THR A 275 -14.19 10.07 -2.35
N LEU A 276 -14.28 10.26 -1.04
CA LEU A 276 -15.47 10.84 -0.42
C LEU A 276 -15.55 12.33 -0.79
N ALA A 277 -16.61 12.73 -1.48
CA ALA A 277 -16.85 14.13 -1.81
C ALA A 277 -17.27 14.89 -0.53
N ARG A 278 -16.62 16.04 -0.31
CA ARG A 278 -16.99 17.00 0.73
C ARG A 278 -17.83 18.13 0.14
#